data_AF-A0A357CI24-F1
#
_entry.id   AF-A0A357CI24-F1
#
_cell.length_a   1.000
_cell.length_b   1.000
_cell.length_c   1.000
_cell.angle_alpha   90.00
_cell.angle_beta   90.00
_cell.angle_gamma   90.00
#
_symmetry.space_group_name_H-M   'P 1'
#
loop_
_entity.id
_entity.type
_entity.pdbx_description
1 polymer ?
#
loop_
_entity_poly.entity_id
_entity_poly.type
_entity_poly.pdbx_seq_one_letter_code
_entity_poly.pdbx_strand_id
1 'polypeptide(L)'
;MPEHFLAPGAELVLSAEEIEREFAAANPWLKPEMFSVSCRGADLLDVRVCFGRDLFPRSCGVDEDQTRLCRASKIEVPPVTQ
;
A
#
# COMPACT_ATOMS: atom_id res chain seq x y z
N MET A 1 -4.74 0.35 -10.76
CA MET A 1 -5.38 0.35 -9.43
C MET A 1 -6.00 -1.02 -9.24
N PRO A 2 -5.76 -1.74 -8.12
CA PRO A 2 -6.34 -3.07 -7.91
C PRO A 2 -7.87 -3.00 -7.84
N GLU A 3 -8.55 -4.02 -8.36
CA GLU A 3 -10.00 -3.97 -8.62
C GLU A 3 -10.82 -3.69 -7.34
N HIS A 4 -10.41 -4.26 -6.21
CA HIS A 4 -11.14 -4.14 -4.94
C HIS A 4 -11.08 -2.72 -4.35
N PHE A 5 -10.13 -1.89 -4.79
CA PHE A 5 -9.95 -0.50 -4.34
C PHE A 5 -10.69 0.52 -5.22
N LEU A 6 -11.23 0.11 -6.38
CA LEU A 6 -11.86 1.03 -7.34
C LEU A 6 -13.21 1.59 -6.86
N ALA A 7 -13.97 0.79 -6.13
CA ALA A 7 -15.23 1.17 -5.51
C ALA A 7 -15.55 0.17 -4.40
N PRO A 8 -14.95 0.33 -3.20
CA PRO A 8 -15.27 -0.55 -2.09
C PRO A 8 -16.76 -0.44 -1.78
N GLY A 9 -17.55 -1.47 -2.13
CA GLY A 9 -18.97 -1.53 -1.81
C GLY A 9 -19.24 -1.72 -0.30
N ALA A 10 -18.18 -2.00 0.45
CA ALA A 10 -18.12 -2.08 1.90
C ALA A 10 -16.72 -1.63 2.36
N GLU A 11 -16.60 -1.31 3.65
CA GLU A 11 -15.31 -1.06 4.31
C GLU A 11 -14.39 -2.28 4.14
N LEU A 12 -13.22 -2.06 3.55
CA LEU A 12 -12.18 -3.08 3.45
C LEU A 12 -11.21 -2.93 4.61
N VAL A 13 -10.91 -4.04 5.27
CA VAL A 13 -9.96 -4.08 6.37
C VAL A 13 -8.85 -5.07 6.01
N LEU A 14 -7.64 -4.55 5.81
CA LEU A 14 -6.48 -5.29 5.31
C LEU A 14 -5.24 -4.99 6.16
N SER A 15 -4.28 -5.89 6.21
CA SER A 15 -2.92 -5.59 6.68
C SER A 15 -2.12 -4.83 5.61
N ALA A 16 -1.03 -4.17 6.02
CA ALA A 16 -0.12 -3.53 5.07
C ALA A 16 0.41 -4.53 4.01
N GLU A 17 0.79 -5.74 4.45
CA GLU A 17 1.29 -6.80 3.57
C GLU A 17 0.22 -7.27 2.56
N GLU A 18 -1.05 -7.34 2.96
CA GLU A 18 -2.16 -7.61 2.03
C GLU A 18 -2.31 -6.51 0.99
N ILE A 19 -2.26 -5.24 1.40
CA ILE A 19 -2.33 -4.11 0.48
C ILE A 19 -1.17 -4.16 -0.52
N GLU A 20 0.08 -4.36 -0.07
CA GLU A 20 1.24 -4.48 -0.95
C GLU A 20 1.08 -5.60 -1.99
N ARG A 21 0.55 -6.77 -1.57
CA ARG A 21 0.29 -7.89 -2.47
C ARG A 21 -0.78 -7.58 -3.51
N GLU A 22 -1.86 -6.91 -3.13
CA GLU A 22 -2.91 -6.48 -4.08
C GLU A 22 -2.35 -5.51 -5.14
N PHE A 23 -1.51 -4.57 -4.71
CA PHE A 23 -0.85 -3.65 -5.64
C PHE A 23 0.17 -4.34 -6.53
N ALA A 24 0.93 -5.32 -6.02
CA ALA A 24 1.84 -6.14 -6.81
C ALA A 24 1.09 -7.02 -7.82
N ALA A 25 -0.05 -7.62 -7.44
CA ALA A 25 -0.87 -8.44 -8.33
C ALA A 25 -1.40 -7.63 -9.52
N ALA A 26 -1.80 -6.37 -9.28
CA ALA A 26 -2.21 -5.45 -10.34
C ALA A 26 -1.02 -4.93 -11.20
N ASN A 27 0.22 -5.10 -10.74
CA ASN A 27 1.43 -4.62 -11.42
C ASN A 27 2.52 -5.71 -11.43
N PRO A 28 2.42 -6.77 -12.27
CA PRO A 28 3.28 -7.95 -12.20
C PRO A 28 4.79 -7.71 -12.42
N TRP A 29 5.16 -6.50 -12.85
CA TRP A 29 6.55 -6.05 -13.02
C TRP A 29 7.15 -5.46 -11.73
N LEU A 30 6.35 -5.32 -10.66
CA LEU A 30 6.74 -4.87 -9.33
C LEU A 30 6.60 -6.02 -8.33
N LYS A 31 7.41 -5.99 -7.25
CA LYS A 31 7.34 -6.94 -6.14
C LYS A 31 6.76 -6.27 -4.88
N PRO A 32 6.17 -7.02 -3.93
CA PRO A 32 5.60 -6.44 -2.70
C PRO A 32 6.57 -5.53 -1.95
N GLU A 33 7.83 -5.93 -1.82
CA GLU A 33 8.86 -5.15 -1.12
C GLU A 33 9.23 -3.80 -1.79
N MET A 34 8.71 -3.55 -3.00
CA MET A 34 8.88 -2.28 -3.74
C MET A 34 7.75 -1.27 -3.45
N PHE A 35 6.79 -1.65 -2.62
CA PHE A 35 5.73 -0.78 -2.15
C PHE A 35 5.95 -0.41 -0.68
N SER A 36 5.38 0.71 -0.26
CA SER A 36 5.22 1.06 1.16
C SER A 36 3.81 1.56 1.41
N VAL A 37 3.26 1.23 2.58
CA VAL A 37 1.90 1.60 2.97
C VAL A 37 1.96 2.53 4.18
N SER A 38 1.33 3.71 4.06
CA SER A 38 1.20 4.64 5.18
C SER A 38 -0.25 4.76 5.65
N CYS A 39 -0.42 5.02 6.95
CA CYS A 39 -1.75 5.20 7.53
C CYS A 39 -1.78 6.32 8.58
N ARG A 40 -2.97 6.86 8.82
CA ARG A 40 -3.25 7.75 9.94
C ARG A 40 -4.17 7.02 10.93
N GLY A 41 -3.62 6.62 12.08
CA GLY A 41 -4.36 5.72 12.97
C GLY A 41 -4.48 4.34 12.31
N ALA A 42 -5.70 3.93 11.96
CA ALA A 42 -5.96 2.74 11.15
C ALA A 42 -6.36 3.08 9.70
N ASP A 43 -6.61 4.35 9.36
CA ASP A 43 -7.07 4.73 8.03
C ASP A 43 -5.92 4.72 7.01
N LEU A 44 -6.10 4.02 5.89
CA LEU A 44 -5.15 4.05 4.77
C LEU A 44 -4.97 5.48 4.26
N LEU A 45 -3.72 5.95 4.19
CA LEU A 45 -3.40 7.29 3.70
C LEU A 45 -2.90 7.23 2.25
N ASP A 46 -1.83 6.47 2.00
CA ASP A 46 -1.26 6.30 0.68
C ASP A 46 -0.54 4.97 0.52
N VAL A 47 -0.37 4.57 -0.74
CA VAL A 47 0.53 3.49 -1.17
C VAL A 47 1.56 4.09 -2.09
N ARG A 48 2.84 3.89 -1.80
CA ARG A 48 3.97 4.44 -2.57
C ARG A 48 4.70 3.32 -3.28
N VAL A 49 5.38 3.67 -4.36
CA VAL A 49 6.28 2.77 -5.09
C VAL A 49 7.69 3.33 -5.00
N CYS A 50 8.63 2.50 -4.57
CA CYS A 50 10.03 2.89 -4.36
C CYS A 50 10.87 2.68 -5.62
N PHE A 51 11.56 3.74 -6.05
CA PHE A 51 12.44 3.74 -7.21
C PHE A 51 13.88 4.07 -6.81
N GLY A 52 14.83 3.51 -7.57
CA GLY A 52 16.22 3.96 -7.57
C GLY A 52 16.38 5.30 -8.26
N ARG A 53 17.58 5.89 -8.15
CA ARG A 53 17.92 7.15 -8.85
C ARG A 53 17.97 6.98 -10.36
N ASP A 54 18.13 5.75 -10.80
CA ASP A 54 18.06 5.28 -12.18
C ASP A 54 16.62 5.04 -12.66
N LEU A 55 15.62 5.31 -11.81
CA LEU A 55 14.20 5.11 -12.05
C LEU A 55 13.80 3.64 -12.26
N PHE A 56 14.64 2.70 -11.81
CA PHE A 56 14.25 1.28 -11.74
C PHE A 56 13.60 0.97 -10.39
N PRO A 57 12.52 0.15 -10.37
CA PRO A 57 11.92 -0.30 -9.12
C PRO A 57 12.93 -0.99 -8.21
N ARG A 58 12.85 -0.71 -6.91
CA ARG A 58 13.72 -1.31 -5.90
C ARG A 58 12.96 -1.52 -4.61
N SER A 59 13.50 -2.38 -3.74
CA SER A 59 12.96 -2.49 -2.38
C SER A 59 13.01 -1.15 -1.66
N CYS A 60 11.96 -0.85 -0.92
CA CYS A 60 11.86 0.35 -0.10
C CYS A 60 12.97 0.41 0.96
N GLY A 61 13.46 1.63 1.24
CA GLY A 61 14.55 1.87 2.18
C GLY A 61 14.05 2.09 3.62
N VAL A 62 14.99 2.31 4.55
CA VAL A 62 14.70 2.52 5.99
C VAL A 62 13.78 3.71 6.29
N ASP A 63 13.72 4.70 5.41
CA ASP A 63 12.83 5.86 5.56
C ASP A 63 11.36 5.50 5.26
N GLU A 64 11.15 4.43 4.49
CA GLU A 64 9.84 3.88 4.12
C GLU A 64 9.52 2.60 4.93
N ASP A 65 10.10 2.47 6.13
CA ASP A 65 9.85 1.33 7.01
C ASP A 65 8.40 1.28 7.48
N GLN A 66 7.76 0.12 7.25
CA GLN A 66 6.35 -0.10 7.53
C GLN A 66 5.97 0.20 8.98
N THR A 67 6.82 -0.13 9.97
CA THR A 67 6.54 0.11 11.41
C THR A 67 6.55 1.58 11.80
N ARG A 68 7.16 2.44 10.95
CA ARG A 68 7.16 3.90 11.10
C ARG A 68 5.98 4.53 10.39
N LEU A 69 5.63 4.02 9.20
CA LEU A 69 4.58 4.56 8.34
C LEU A 69 3.17 4.15 8.78
N CYS A 70 3.02 2.92 9.28
CA CYS A 70 1.75 2.43 9.81
C CYS A 70 1.97 1.34 10.85
N ARG A 71 1.57 1.59 12.10
CA ARG A 71 1.67 0.63 13.21
C ARG A 71 0.43 -0.25 13.37
N ALA A 72 -0.64 0.05 12.65
CA ALA A 72 -1.87 -0.71 12.74
C ALA A 72 -1.67 -2.10 12.13
N SER A 73 -2.11 -3.14 12.83
CA SER A 73 -2.13 -4.50 12.28
C SER A 73 -3.29 -4.73 11.30
N LYS A 74 -4.28 -3.85 11.33
CA LYS A 74 -5.42 -3.78 10.42
C LYS A 74 -5.62 -2.34 9.98
N ILE A 75 -5.74 -2.14 8.69
CA ILE A 75 -5.86 -0.86 8.02
C ILE A 75 -7.24 -0.83 7.36
N GLU A 76 -7.99 0.22 7.67
CA GLU A 76 -9.29 0.53 7.08
C GLU A 76 -9.06 1.29 5.78
N VAL A 77 -9.59 0.78 4.68
CA VAL A 77 -9.57 1.47 3.38
C VAL A 77 -10.86 2.27 3.30
N PRO A 78 -10.79 3.62 3.42
CA PRO A 78 -11.98 4.43 3.41
C PRO A 78 -12.69 4.32 2.04
N PRO A 79 -14.03 4.36 2.01
CA PRO A 79 -14.78 4.33 0.77
C PRO A 79 -14.45 5.56 -0.08
N VAL A 80 -14.39 5.37 -1.39
CA VAL A 80 -14.22 6.48 -2.34
C VAL A 80 -15.51 7.28 -2.34
N THR A 81 -15.56 8.33 -1.52
CA THR A 81 -16.64 9.31 -1.56
C THR A 81 -16.33 10.22 -2.74
N GLN A 82 -17.14 10.14 -3.80
CA GLN A 82 -17.00 10.98 -4.98
C GLN A 82 -17.43 12.42 -4.67
#